data_AF-A0A4Q5ALJ9-F1
#
_entry.id   AF-A0A4Q5ALJ9-F1
#
_cell.length_a   1.000
_cell.length_b   1.000
_cell.length_c   1.000
_cell.angle_alpha   90.00
_cell.angle_beta   90.00
_cell.angle_gamma   90.00
#
_symmetry.space_group_name_H-M   'P 1'
#
loop_
_entity.id
_entity.type
_entity.pdbx_description
1 polymer ?
#
loop_
_entity_poly.entity_id
_entity_poly.type
_entity_poly.pdbx_seq_one_letter_code
_entity_poly.pdbx_strand_id
1 'polypeptide(L)'
;MRESAARFIEQHARPLELAQYRVFFAEDDPNEVVEALLPFQNADGGFGHALEPDNWNPDSTPITTNDALLRLYDAGALDLNSDTAKRIAQYLLSGAEFDPHAMRWRFAVSGNIDHPHAIWWERHGDGIFGWNPTVSLAAFLVCMHAEGPWETLLAEAFDALEQSGASSGDELTCFMFA
;
A
#
# COMPACT_ATOMS: atom_id res chain seq x y z
N MET A 1 -9.37 -31.08 3.05
CA MET A 1 -8.44 -30.00 3.44
C MET A 1 -8.74 -28.70 2.70
N ARG A 2 -8.82 -28.68 1.35
CA ARG A 2 -9.23 -27.48 0.59
C ARG A 2 -10.62 -26.95 0.94
N GLU A 3 -11.65 -27.80 0.98
CA GLU A 3 -13.03 -27.36 1.31
C GLU A 3 -13.18 -26.80 2.74
N SER A 4 -12.40 -27.30 3.69
CA SER A 4 -12.42 -26.80 5.08
C SER A 4 -11.78 -25.42 5.18
N ALA A 5 -10.71 -25.17 4.42
CA ALA A 5 -10.04 -23.87 4.38
C ALA A 5 -10.92 -22.80 3.67
N ALA A 6 -11.51 -23.16 2.51
CA ALA A 6 -12.44 -22.30 1.79
C ALA A 6 -13.61 -21.85 2.70
N ARG A 7 -14.26 -22.81 3.36
CA ARG A 7 -15.38 -22.52 4.28
C ARG A 7 -14.97 -21.64 5.45
N PHE A 8 -13.76 -21.83 5.99
CA PHE A 8 -13.26 -20.99 7.08
C PHE A 8 -13.09 -19.53 6.62
N ILE A 9 -12.50 -19.30 5.44
CA ILE A 9 -12.35 -17.96 4.86
C ILE A 9 -13.73 -17.33 4.62
N GLU A 10 -14.63 -18.05 3.96
CA GLU A 10 -16.01 -17.58 3.68
C GLU A 10 -16.80 -17.18 4.93
N GLN A 11 -16.50 -17.79 6.09
CA GLN A 11 -17.22 -17.55 7.34
C GLN A 11 -16.56 -16.50 8.25
N HIS A 12 -15.26 -16.24 8.09
CA HIS A 12 -14.48 -15.50 9.08
C HIS A 12 -13.60 -14.38 8.51
N ALA A 13 -13.35 -14.36 7.20
CA ALA A 13 -12.58 -13.27 6.59
C ALA A 13 -13.32 -11.93 6.71
N ARG A 14 -12.55 -10.84 6.80
CA ARG A 14 -13.14 -9.49 6.65
C ARG A 14 -13.67 -9.37 5.21
N PRO A 15 -14.60 -8.43 4.93
CA PRO A 15 -15.15 -8.25 3.59
C PRO A 15 -14.09 -8.13 2.50
N LEU A 16 -12.98 -7.44 2.78
CA LEU A 16 -11.89 -7.25 1.83
C LEU A 16 -11.12 -8.54 1.51
N GLU A 17 -10.66 -9.30 2.50
CA GLU A 17 -9.99 -10.58 2.24
C GLU A 17 -10.94 -11.60 1.61
N LEU A 18 -12.24 -11.54 1.93
CA LEU A 18 -13.25 -12.37 1.28
C LEU A 18 -13.38 -12.03 -0.21
N ALA A 19 -13.41 -10.75 -0.56
CA ALA A 19 -13.45 -10.29 -1.96
C ALA A 19 -12.18 -10.73 -2.72
N GLN A 20 -11.00 -10.57 -2.12
CA GLN A 20 -9.75 -11.04 -2.75
C GLN A 20 -9.73 -12.56 -2.93
N TYR A 21 -10.19 -13.33 -1.93
CA TYR A 21 -10.30 -14.77 -2.03
C TYR A 21 -11.20 -15.19 -3.21
N ARG A 22 -12.34 -14.52 -3.39
CA ARG A 22 -13.26 -14.77 -4.51
C ARG A 22 -12.62 -14.46 -5.86
N VAL A 23 -11.95 -13.32 -5.99
CA VAL A 23 -11.24 -12.96 -7.23
C VAL A 23 -10.15 -13.99 -7.56
N PHE A 24 -9.34 -14.40 -6.58
CA PHE A 24 -8.22 -15.31 -6.83
C PHE A 24 -8.60 -16.77 -7.04
N PHE A 25 -9.70 -17.24 -6.43
CA PHE A 25 -10.03 -18.67 -6.41
C PHE A 25 -11.41 -19.02 -6.97
N ALA A 26 -12.29 -18.04 -7.18
CA ALA A 26 -13.63 -18.24 -7.71
C ALA A 26 -13.87 -17.53 -9.06
N GLU A 27 -12.86 -16.84 -9.62
CA GLU A 27 -12.94 -16.10 -10.89
C GLU A 27 -14.04 -15.02 -10.91
N ASP A 28 -14.33 -14.44 -9.74
CA ASP A 28 -15.30 -13.36 -9.58
C ASP A 28 -14.76 -12.00 -10.06
N ASP A 29 -15.63 -10.99 -10.15
CA ASP A 29 -15.32 -9.65 -10.67
C ASP A 29 -14.29 -8.91 -9.77
N PRO A 30 -13.12 -8.49 -10.31
CA PRO A 30 -12.16 -7.64 -9.61
C PRO A 30 -12.75 -6.38 -8.95
N ASN A 31 -13.88 -5.87 -9.44
CA ASN A 31 -14.56 -4.72 -8.84
C ASN A 31 -15.04 -4.97 -7.40
N GLU A 32 -15.28 -6.23 -6.98
CA GLU A 32 -15.63 -6.55 -5.58
C GLU A 32 -14.52 -6.09 -4.61
N VAL A 33 -13.25 -6.13 -5.04
CA VAL A 33 -12.12 -5.66 -4.22
C VAL A 33 -12.12 -4.14 -4.11
N VAL A 34 -12.46 -3.43 -5.20
CA VAL A 34 -12.59 -1.96 -5.19
C VAL A 34 -13.68 -1.56 -4.19
N GLU A 35 -14.87 -2.16 -4.28
CA GLU A 35 -15.98 -1.85 -3.39
C GLU A 35 -15.64 -2.13 -1.92
N ALA A 36 -14.94 -3.23 -1.64
CA ALA A 36 -14.52 -3.58 -0.29
C ALA A 36 -13.40 -2.68 0.25
N LEU A 37 -12.62 -2.01 -0.61
CA LEU A 37 -11.58 -1.04 -0.22
C LEU A 37 -12.14 0.35 0.10
N LEU A 38 -13.23 0.77 -0.53
CA LEU A 38 -13.77 2.14 -0.37
C LEU A 38 -14.01 2.56 1.09
N PRO A 39 -14.49 1.71 2.01
CA PRO A 39 -14.65 2.07 3.43
C PRO A 39 -13.34 2.48 4.13
N PHE A 40 -12.19 2.11 3.58
CA PHE A 40 -10.87 2.43 4.14
C PHE A 40 -10.25 3.71 3.56
N GLN A 41 -10.83 4.27 2.47
CA GLN A 41 -10.28 5.47 1.81
C GLN A 41 -10.78 6.74 2.50
N ASN A 42 -9.84 7.57 2.96
CA ASN A 42 -10.10 8.85 3.59
C ASN A 42 -10.43 9.96 2.57
N ALA A 43 -10.92 11.08 3.08
CA ALA A 43 -11.29 12.25 2.27
C ALA A 43 -10.10 12.85 1.51
N ASP A 44 -8.88 12.72 2.04
CA ASP A 44 -7.64 13.16 1.39
C ASP A 44 -7.16 12.24 0.26
N GLY A 45 -7.80 11.07 0.11
CA GLY A 45 -7.54 10.07 -0.92
C GLY A 45 -6.59 8.95 -0.51
N GLY A 46 -5.92 9.07 0.65
CA GLY A 46 -5.12 8.00 1.24
C GLY A 46 -5.99 6.98 1.97
N PHE A 47 -5.36 5.96 2.54
CA PHE A 47 -6.05 4.86 3.21
C PHE A 47 -5.62 4.71 4.67
N GLY A 48 -6.57 4.30 5.50
CA GLY A 48 -6.41 4.06 6.94
C GLY A 48 -7.41 3.01 7.45
N HIS A 49 -7.96 3.23 8.64
CA HIS A 49 -9.06 2.44 9.22
C HIS A 49 -8.78 0.93 9.38
N ALA A 50 -7.56 0.57 9.80
CA ALA A 50 -7.14 -0.82 9.96
C ALA A 50 -7.23 -1.65 8.66
N LEU A 51 -7.03 -1.01 7.50
CA LEU A 51 -6.86 -1.73 6.23
C LEU A 51 -5.72 -2.76 6.37
N GLU A 52 -4.55 -2.29 6.82
CA GLU A 52 -3.51 -3.12 7.41
C GLU A 52 -4.01 -3.62 8.79
N PRO A 53 -4.38 -4.91 8.93
CA PRO A 53 -5.10 -5.42 10.11
C PRO A 53 -4.39 -5.23 11.45
N ASP A 54 -3.07 -5.08 11.45
CA ASP A 54 -2.26 -4.90 12.65
C ASP A 54 -1.84 -3.43 12.90
N ASN A 55 -2.39 -2.47 12.14
CA ASN A 55 -2.25 -1.03 12.39
C ASN A 55 -3.62 -0.33 12.34
N TRP A 56 -4.16 0.05 13.50
CA TRP A 56 -5.51 0.62 13.59
C TRP A 56 -5.56 2.14 13.47
N ASN A 57 -4.48 2.77 13.00
CA ASN A 57 -4.48 4.18 12.70
C ASN A 57 -5.59 4.49 11.66
N PRO A 58 -6.57 5.35 12.00
CA PRO A 58 -7.64 5.73 11.08
C PRO A 58 -7.16 6.71 10.01
N ASP A 59 -6.07 7.43 10.25
CA ASP A 59 -5.56 8.44 9.34
C ASP A 59 -4.82 7.83 8.16
N SER A 60 -4.73 8.59 7.06
CA SER A 60 -4.03 8.16 5.86
C SER A 60 -2.52 8.06 6.09
N THR A 61 -1.96 6.88 5.85
CA THR A 61 -0.50 6.67 5.89
C THR A 61 0.03 6.18 4.55
N PRO A 62 1.32 6.43 4.21
CA PRO A 62 1.89 5.94 2.96
C PRO A 62 1.88 4.42 2.87
N ILE A 63 2.17 3.72 3.97
CA ILE A 63 2.22 2.26 3.98
C ILE A 63 0.82 1.64 3.83
N THR A 64 -0.20 2.21 4.46
CA THR A 64 -1.59 1.73 4.32
C THR A 64 -2.15 2.06 2.94
N THR A 65 -1.78 3.22 2.37
CA THR A 65 -2.14 3.56 0.98
C THR A 65 -1.44 2.64 -0.02
N ASN A 66 -0.20 2.24 0.27
CA ASN A 66 0.52 1.25 -0.51
C ASN A 66 -0.16 -0.13 -0.44
N ASP A 67 -0.64 -0.57 0.73
CA ASP A 67 -1.41 -1.81 0.84
C ASP A 67 -2.66 -1.77 -0.05
N ALA A 68 -3.44 -0.67 -0.03
CA ALA A 68 -4.57 -0.50 -0.94
C ALA A 68 -4.19 -0.62 -2.42
N LEU A 69 -3.10 0.05 -2.81
CA LEU A 69 -2.58 0.02 -4.19
C LEU A 69 -2.19 -1.41 -4.62
N LEU A 70 -1.44 -2.13 -3.78
CA LEU A 70 -1.02 -3.50 -4.07
C LEU A 70 -2.20 -4.45 -4.15
N ARG A 71 -3.19 -4.31 -3.26
CA ARG A 71 -4.42 -5.12 -3.30
C ARG A 71 -5.23 -4.89 -4.57
N LEU A 72 -5.32 -3.65 -5.06
CA LEU A 72 -5.95 -3.34 -6.35
C LEU A 72 -5.17 -3.97 -7.51
N TYR A 73 -3.84 -3.87 -7.48
CA TYR A 73 -2.98 -4.44 -8.51
C TYR A 73 -3.09 -5.96 -8.58
N ASP A 74 -2.93 -6.64 -7.44
CA ASP A 74 -2.96 -8.10 -7.36
C ASP A 74 -4.31 -8.66 -7.82
N ALA A 75 -5.41 -7.98 -7.46
CA ALA A 75 -6.76 -8.35 -7.91
C ALA A 75 -7.04 -8.08 -9.39
N GLY A 76 -6.13 -7.40 -10.11
CA GLY A 76 -6.39 -6.93 -11.48
C GLY A 76 -7.43 -5.81 -11.55
N ALA A 77 -7.65 -5.09 -10.45
CA ALA A 77 -8.68 -4.06 -10.29
C ALA A 77 -8.12 -2.62 -10.36
N LEU A 78 -6.80 -2.47 -10.54
CA LEU A 78 -6.17 -1.16 -10.66
C LEU A 78 -6.45 -0.52 -12.03
N ASP A 79 -7.50 0.30 -12.10
CA ASP A 79 -7.75 1.21 -13.23
C ASP A 79 -7.19 2.61 -12.93
N LEU A 80 -6.14 3.00 -13.67
CA LEU A 80 -5.49 4.32 -13.55
C LEU A 80 -6.43 5.50 -13.89
N ASN A 81 -7.53 5.25 -14.60
CA ASN A 81 -8.53 6.28 -14.90
C ASN A 81 -9.63 6.39 -13.83
N SER A 82 -9.67 5.45 -12.86
CA SER A 82 -10.67 5.45 -11.80
C SER A 82 -10.51 6.62 -10.83
N ASP A 83 -11.60 7.00 -10.17
CA ASP A 83 -11.57 8.00 -9.11
C ASP A 83 -10.70 7.54 -7.93
N THR A 84 -10.68 6.24 -7.62
CA THR A 84 -9.83 5.67 -6.57
C THR A 84 -8.35 5.92 -6.87
N ALA A 85 -7.87 5.59 -8.07
CA ALA A 85 -6.48 5.81 -8.47
C ALA A 85 -6.11 7.31 -8.46
N LYS A 86 -6.97 8.17 -9.00
CA LYS A 86 -6.76 9.63 -8.97
C LYS A 86 -6.65 10.18 -7.54
N ARG A 87 -7.45 9.66 -6.62
CA ARG A 87 -7.42 10.06 -5.21
C ARG A 87 -6.18 9.54 -4.48
N ILE A 88 -5.70 8.33 -4.80
CA ILE A 88 -4.39 7.86 -4.31
C ILE A 88 -3.30 8.81 -4.78
N ALA A 89 -3.26 9.17 -6.06
CA ALA A 89 -2.28 10.11 -6.60
C ALA A 89 -2.38 11.49 -5.90
N GLN A 90 -3.59 11.98 -5.66
CA GLN A 90 -3.81 13.22 -4.91
C GLN A 90 -3.19 13.18 -3.50
N TYR A 91 -3.40 12.09 -2.76
CA TYR A 91 -2.80 11.93 -1.43
C TYR A 91 -1.27 11.94 -1.51
N LEU A 92 -0.67 11.16 -2.42
CA LEU A 92 0.78 11.07 -2.55
C LEU A 92 1.42 12.41 -2.95
N LEU A 93 0.78 13.14 -3.88
CA LEU A 93 1.24 14.45 -4.33
C LEU A 93 1.01 15.57 -3.30
N SER A 94 0.24 15.33 -2.24
CA SER A 94 0.12 16.29 -1.13
C SER A 94 1.40 16.44 -0.32
N GLY A 95 2.32 15.48 -0.42
CA GLY A 95 3.55 15.42 0.37
C GLY A 95 3.36 14.90 1.80
N ALA A 96 2.19 14.38 2.15
CA ALA A 96 1.93 13.75 3.44
C ALA A 96 2.97 12.65 3.70
N GLU A 97 3.67 12.77 4.84
CA GLU A 97 4.69 11.83 5.30
C GLU A 97 5.82 11.55 4.29
N PHE A 98 6.03 12.43 3.31
CA PHE A 98 7.20 12.40 2.41
C PHE A 98 8.34 13.23 3.00
N ASP A 99 9.53 12.63 3.07
CA ASP A 99 10.75 13.30 3.48
C ASP A 99 11.52 13.77 2.23
N PRO A 100 11.59 15.09 1.96
CA PRO A 100 12.24 15.61 0.75
C PRO A 100 13.76 15.53 0.79
N HIS A 101 14.36 15.32 1.97
CA HIS A 101 15.82 15.16 2.08
C HIS A 101 16.23 13.73 1.79
N ALA A 102 15.47 12.75 2.31
CA ALA A 102 15.69 11.35 2.04
C ALA A 102 15.06 10.87 0.71
N MET A 103 14.17 11.68 0.12
CA MET A 103 13.37 11.33 -1.05
C MET A 103 12.53 10.05 -0.84
N ARG A 104 11.96 9.90 0.36
CA ARG A 104 11.21 8.70 0.78
C ARG A 104 9.91 9.07 1.47
N TRP A 105 8.89 8.26 1.24
CA TRP A 105 7.76 8.20 2.16
C TRP A 105 8.14 7.43 3.43
N ARG A 106 7.64 7.89 4.57
CA ARG A 106 7.82 7.19 5.85
C ARG A 106 7.00 5.90 5.85
N PHE A 107 7.64 4.84 6.35
CA PHE A 107 7.01 3.56 6.61
C PHE A 107 6.16 3.63 7.89
N ALA A 108 6.74 4.15 8.97
CA ALA A 108 6.07 4.35 10.25
C ALA A 108 5.87 5.85 10.52
N VAL A 109 4.64 6.23 10.87
CA VAL A 109 4.24 7.63 11.10
C VAL A 109 3.98 7.88 12.58
N SER A 110 4.11 9.13 13.02
CA SER A 110 4.02 9.45 14.46
C SER A 110 2.65 9.13 15.07
N GLY A 111 1.57 9.26 14.29
CA GLY A 111 0.20 9.01 14.76
C GLY A 111 -0.13 7.54 15.03
N ASN A 112 0.68 6.57 14.57
CA ASN A 112 0.43 5.15 14.83
C ASN A 112 0.37 4.84 16.33
N ILE A 113 1.18 5.54 17.14
CA ILE A 113 1.29 5.29 18.59
C ILE A 113 -0.02 5.54 19.36
N ASP A 114 -0.93 6.34 18.78
CA ASP A 114 -2.19 6.74 19.41
C ASP A 114 -3.31 5.69 19.23
N HIS A 115 -3.05 4.61 18.49
CA HIS A 115 -4.03 3.57 18.15
C HIS A 115 -3.49 2.16 18.45
N PRO A 116 -4.32 1.12 18.55
CA PRO A 116 -3.81 -0.25 18.61
C PRO A 116 -2.97 -0.60 17.38
N HIS A 117 -1.73 -1.03 17.57
CA HIS A 117 -0.83 -1.40 16.49
C HIS A 117 0.17 -2.46 16.95
N ALA A 118 0.74 -3.20 16.00
CA ALA A 118 1.93 -4.01 16.23
C ALA A 118 3.18 -3.13 16.39
N ILE A 119 4.14 -3.59 17.19
CA ILE A 119 5.31 -2.79 17.62
C ILE A 119 6.18 -2.24 16.47
N TRP A 120 6.15 -2.85 15.28
CA TRP A 120 6.91 -2.38 14.12
C TRP A 120 6.31 -1.14 13.45
N TRP A 121 5.07 -0.77 13.80
CA TRP A 121 4.44 0.46 13.35
C TRP A 121 4.79 1.67 14.21
N GLU A 122 5.50 1.48 15.33
CA GLU A 122 6.02 2.59 16.13
C GLU A 122 7.11 3.34 15.36
N ARG A 123 6.94 4.66 15.23
CA ARG A 123 7.93 5.48 14.53
C ARG A 123 9.19 5.62 15.37
N HIS A 124 10.30 5.12 14.84
CA HIS A 124 11.64 5.37 15.37
C HIS A 124 12.44 6.28 14.42
N GLY A 125 13.13 7.27 14.98
CA GLY A 125 13.94 8.20 14.19
C GLY A 125 13.10 8.97 13.15
N ASP A 126 13.52 8.88 11.88
CA ASP A 126 12.76 9.45 10.78
C ASP A 126 11.52 8.62 10.41
N GLY A 127 11.45 7.33 10.76
CA GLY A 127 10.35 6.44 10.37
C GLY A 127 10.48 5.88 8.96
N ILE A 128 11.64 6.03 8.32
CA ILE A 128 11.96 5.45 7.02
C ILE A 128 12.45 4.02 7.22
N PHE A 129 11.95 3.08 6.41
CA PHE A 129 12.38 1.69 6.42
C PHE A 129 12.83 1.26 5.03
N GLY A 130 14.13 1.42 4.76
CA GLY A 130 14.71 1.14 3.45
C GLY A 130 13.96 1.88 2.34
N TRP A 131 13.51 1.12 1.34
CA TRP A 131 12.75 1.63 0.20
C TRP A 131 11.24 1.42 0.29
N ASN A 132 10.73 0.68 1.27
CA ASN A 132 9.30 0.42 1.45
C ASN A 132 8.65 1.59 2.23
N PRO A 133 7.55 2.21 1.76
CA PRO A 133 6.73 1.90 0.57
C PRO A 133 7.07 2.70 -0.69
N THR A 134 8.20 3.40 -0.70
CA THR A 134 8.49 4.43 -1.69
C THR A 134 8.53 3.94 -3.13
N VAL A 135 9.07 2.76 -3.42
CA VAL A 135 9.27 2.30 -4.81
C VAL A 135 7.94 2.08 -5.53
N SER A 136 7.02 1.34 -4.92
CA SER A 136 5.69 1.08 -5.48
C SER A 136 4.86 2.36 -5.63
N LEU A 137 4.93 3.26 -4.65
CA LEU A 137 4.26 4.56 -4.71
C LEU A 137 4.81 5.45 -5.84
N ALA A 138 6.14 5.49 -6.01
CA ALA A 138 6.76 6.23 -7.11
C ALA A 138 6.45 5.61 -8.47
N ALA A 139 6.49 4.29 -8.61
CA ALA A 139 6.11 3.58 -9.83
C ALA A 139 4.66 3.89 -10.22
N PHE A 140 3.75 3.89 -9.24
CA PHE A 140 2.37 4.28 -9.47
C PHE A 140 2.25 5.73 -9.97
N LEU A 141 2.98 6.68 -9.40
CA LEU A 141 2.98 8.07 -9.86
C LEU A 141 3.54 8.23 -11.29
N VAL A 142 4.55 7.44 -11.68
CA VAL A 142 5.04 7.38 -13.07
C VAL A 142 3.95 6.87 -14.01
N CYS A 143 3.26 5.78 -13.65
CA CYS A 143 2.14 5.24 -14.42
C CYS A 143 0.97 6.22 -14.54
N MET A 144 0.74 7.04 -13.50
CA MET A 144 -0.25 8.13 -13.50
C MET A 144 0.19 9.34 -14.32
N HIS A 145 1.40 9.33 -14.89
CA HIS A 145 2.03 10.47 -15.58
C HIS A 145 2.08 11.73 -14.69
N ALA A 146 2.25 11.56 -13.38
CA ALA A 146 2.35 12.67 -12.45
C ALA A 146 3.69 13.39 -12.62
N GLU A 147 3.66 14.72 -12.58
CA GLU A 147 4.89 15.52 -12.54
C GLU A 147 5.65 15.26 -11.23
N GLY A 148 6.97 15.15 -11.31
CA GLY A 148 7.83 15.02 -10.14
C GLY A 148 9.10 14.21 -10.40
N PRO A 149 9.90 13.96 -9.35
CA PRO A 149 11.19 13.27 -9.45
C PRO A 149 11.06 11.74 -9.48
N TRP A 150 9.88 11.20 -9.79
CA TRP A 150 9.52 9.80 -9.54
C TRP A 150 10.37 8.81 -10.34
N GLU A 151 10.65 9.09 -11.62
CA GLU A 151 11.55 8.26 -12.44
C GLU A 151 12.99 8.26 -11.91
N THR A 152 13.49 9.42 -11.45
CA THR A 152 14.83 9.53 -10.85
C THR A 152 14.91 8.77 -9.54
N LEU A 153 13.86 8.86 -8.72
CA LEU A 153 13.72 8.13 -7.46
C LEU A 153 13.73 6.61 -7.71
N LEU A 154 13.04 6.13 -8.75
CA LEU A 154 13.06 4.72 -9.13
C LEU A 154 14.44 4.28 -9.60
N ALA A 155 15.12 5.07 -10.43
CA ALA A 155 16.48 4.76 -10.88
C ALA A 155 17.43 4.59 -9.68
N GLU A 156 17.39 5.50 -8.71
CA GLU A 156 18.17 5.40 -7.48
C GLU A 156 17.81 4.14 -6.67
N ALA A 157 16.53 3.74 -6.67
CA ALA A 157 16.06 2.53 -5.97
C ALA A 157 16.69 1.26 -6.53
N PHE A 158 16.64 1.11 -7.85
CA PHE A 158 17.19 -0.05 -8.52
C PHE A 158 18.72 -0.08 -8.44
N ASP A 159 19.39 1.07 -8.56
CA ASP A 159 20.84 1.17 -8.33
C ASP A 159 21.23 0.72 -6.92
N ALA A 160 20.45 1.11 -5.90
CA ALA A 160 20.68 0.71 -4.52
C ALA A 160 20.44 -0.80 -4.31
N LEU A 161 19.36 -1.35 -4.91
CA LEU A 161 19.03 -2.77 -4.83
C LEU A 161 20.13 -3.65 -5.44
N GLU A 162 20.70 -3.25 -6.58
CA GLU A 162 21.82 -3.97 -7.20
C GLU A 162 23.08 -3.99 -6.32
N GLN A 163 23.28 -2.95 -5.51
CA GLN A 163 24.44 -2.80 -4.65
C GLN A 163 24.28 -3.48 -3.28
N SER A 164 23.06 -3.56 -2.74
CA SER A 164 22.80 -3.97 -1.35
C SER A 164 22.87 -5.47 -1.08
N GLY A 165 22.79 -6.33 -2.11
CA GLY A 165 22.68 -7.77 -1.91
C GLY A 165 21.35 -8.19 -1.25
N ALA A 166 21.35 -9.21 -0.39
CA ALA A 166 20.12 -9.74 0.21
C ALA A 166 19.44 -8.74 1.15
N SER A 167 18.28 -8.24 0.75
CA SER A 167 17.35 -7.44 1.55
C SER A 167 16.28 -8.32 2.22
N SER A 168 15.61 -7.78 3.23
CA SER A 168 14.48 -8.45 3.86
C SER A 168 13.30 -8.56 2.88
N GLY A 169 12.46 -9.59 3.02
CA GLY A 169 11.29 -9.77 2.16
C GLY A 169 10.36 -8.56 2.17
N ASP A 170 10.17 -7.95 3.34
CA ASP A 170 9.30 -6.78 3.52
C ASP A 170 9.83 -5.53 2.80
N GLU A 171 11.15 -5.41 2.65
CA GLU A 171 11.76 -4.32 1.88
C GLU A 171 11.60 -4.55 0.37
N LEU A 172 11.65 -5.80 -0.08
CA LEU A 172 11.53 -6.18 -1.49
C LEU A 172 10.10 -6.08 -2.04
N THR A 173 9.07 -6.16 -1.19
CA THR A 173 7.67 -6.14 -1.65
C THR A 173 7.37 -4.91 -2.50
N CYS A 174 7.90 -3.74 -2.14
CA CYS A 174 7.66 -2.50 -2.90
C CYS A 174 8.32 -2.49 -4.30
N PHE A 175 9.32 -3.35 -4.55
CA PHE A 175 9.95 -3.50 -5.86
C PHE A 175 9.19 -4.45 -6.79
N MET A 176 8.38 -5.38 -6.27
CA MET A 176 7.64 -6.34 -7.11
C MET A 176 6.56 -5.67 -7.98
N PHE A 177 6.10 -4.49 -7.57
CA PHE A 177 5.11 -3.69 -8.30
C PHE A 177 5.74 -2.81 -9.39
N ALA A 178 7.05 -2.53 -9.31
CA ALA A 178 7.74 -1.51 -10.10
C ALA A 178 8.46 -2.08 -11.34
#